data_AF-A0AA35QX07-F1
#
_entry.id   AF-A0AA35QX07-F1
#
_cell.length_a   1.000
_cell.length_b   1.000
_cell.length_c   1.000
_cell.angle_alpha   90.00
_cell.angle_beta   90.00
_cell.angle_gamma   90.00
#
_symmetry.space_group_name_H-M   'P 1'
#
loop_
_entity.id
_entity.type
_entity.pdbx_description
1 polymer ?
#
loop_
_entity_poly.entity_id
_entity_poly.type
_entity_poly.pdbx_seq_one_letter_code
_entity_poly.pdbx_strand_id
1 'polypeptide(L)'
;MSTGEGPADPGLVSSPQASGVKVLETLKKHVFEHSDAPSKTLSSREVCSSFSDLTAAVFSSSQRANSGVVVSGAIELLVHACSNQDRAIRLAGQENLHKLVKKLQSTHLSKLLQDLFHELKKNGSARSLSVALEVFAALFPRTRPSRRQALSQSLLPVLLRLLARDEEGLHESLQDGLSHILPTLTPFLSTTNNQLLMSAVLDRLPASPASFRRMAASTLHSLCVHSKSPQSLTSWLVGRMINIGCQETATEQTCQGILLTLQNMAGDQDIKTLNLMKQVYGLVLSCMMYRDGNTTVAAMETMNSLLLASSPALSRWLMTAQPSHALASKFWMITNEGEVGGDGQDSRQEKQDSSSDAHSLREDINDAYFGSDQEPSPPATAESSPVTSDAGSAVVQMGYFAVRDGPTQPLSSLVLYLTESVLVGKRVSALSVGLACLTSCADLAPSLLPSLSPYLPFTVHPDPKLKSRSAKLLAVLLRALLRESRGEASSPLVSEAAAALHSVLTDSSPVVLKAVCESLRICLPSLAASSQPKLAVELVEPLLAAASSSSYWLAKVELLRTLACLPLTALALSLPSLPHSLLSLCVFPLLGDTDHRLALCLSLPSDPETCLLSQSQNCSC
;
A
#
# COMPACT_ATOMS: atom_id res chain seq x y z
N MET A 1 -39.85 43.89 75.54
CA MET A 1 -40.84 43.34 74.59
C MET A 1 -40.19 43.37 73.22
N SER A 2 -40.09 42.33 72.42
CA SER A 2 -40.25 40.88 72.53
C SER A 2 -39.79 40.35 71.15
N THR A 3 -39.14 39.19 71.13
CA THR A 3 -39.32 38.11 70.11
C THR A 3 -39.01 38.42 68.64
N GLY A 4 -38.32 37.58 67.87
CA GLY A 4 -37.94 36.19 68.04
C GLY A 4 -37.44 35.67 66.68
N GLU A 5 -36.59 34.65 66.77
CA GLU A 5 -35.92 33.95 65.69
C GLU A 5 -36.87 33.18 64.75
N GLY A 6 -36.38 32.85 63.55
CA GLY A 6 -36.93 31.82 62.67
C GLY A 6 -36.22 31.78 61.31
N PRO A 7 -35.33 30.79 61.07
CA PRO A 7 -34.53 30.71 59.85
C PRO A 7 -35.30 30.05 58.69
N ALA A 8 -35.10 30.54 57.47
CA ALA A 8 -35.57 29.89 56.26
C ALA A 8 -34.61 28.74 55.88
N ASP A 9 -35.15 27.53 55.83
CA ASP A 9 -34.51 26.31 55.31
C ASP A 9 -33.92 26.53 53.90
N PRO A 10 -32.67 26.10 53.62
CA PRO A 10 -32.16 26.07 52.26
C PRO A 10 -32.75 24.85 51.56
N GLY A 11 -33.73 25.09 50.69
CA GLY A 11 -34.26 24.10 49.76
C GLY A 11 -33.13 23.43 48.96
N LEU A 12 -33.20 22.10 48.90
CA LEU A 12 -32.38 21.23 48.08
C LEU A 12 -32.16 21.81 46.68
N VAL A 13 -30.98 22.38 46.46
CA VAL A 13 -30.42 22.54 45.13
C VAL A 13 -30.08 21.15 44.63
N SER A 14 -30.99 20.53 43.87
CA SER A 14 -30.66 19.35 43.08
C SER A 14 -29.59 19.75 42.06
N SER A 15 -28.33 19.51 42.42
CA SER A 15 -27.19 19.93 41.65
C SER A 15 -27.21 19.28 40.25
N PRO A 16 -26.83 20.01 39.18
CA PRO A 16 -26.69 19.45 37.83
C PRO A 16 -25.73 18.24 37.76
N GLN A 17 -24.87 18.09 38.78
CA GLN A 17 -23.95 16.95 38.95
C GLN A 17 -24.69 15.60 39.05
N ALA A 18 -25.90 15.57 39.62
CA ALA A 18 -26.68 14.34 39.77
C ALA A 18 -27.32 13.87 38.45
N SER A 19 -27.51 14.75 37.46
CA SER A 19 -28.20 14.40 36.21
C SER A 19 -27.34 13.54 35.28
N GLY A 20 -26.12 13.96 34.97
CA GLY A 20 -25.24 13.25 34.03
C GLY A 20 -24.75 11.89 34.53
N VAL A 21 -24.46 11.75 35.82
CA VAL A 21 -24.06 10.47 36.43
C VAL A 21 -25.22 9.48 36.44
N LYS A 22 -26.44 9.92 36.80
CA LYS A 22 -27.63 9.09 36.76
C LYS A 22 -27.96 8.63 35.34
N VAL A 23 -27.90 9.54 34.35
CA VAL A 23 -28.10 9.22 32.93
C VAL A 23 -27.07 8.18 32.46
N LEU A 24 -25.80 8.36 32.82
CA LEU A 24 -24.73 7.42 32.51
C LEU A 24 -24.98 6.04 33.12
N GLU A 25 -25.35 5.95 34.41
CA GLU A 25 -25.64 4.66 35.06
C GLU A 25 -26.86 3.96 34.46
N THR A 26 -27.93 4.71 34.15
CA THR A 26 -29.10 4.14 33.47
C THR A 26 -28.77 3.61 32.08
N LEU A 27 -27.95 4.33 31.32
CA LEU A 27 -27.52 3.90 30.00
C LEU A 27 -26.56 2.71 30.06
N LYS A 28 -25.66 2.68 31.04
CA LYS A 28 -24.75 1.54 31.24
C LYS A 28 -25.54 0.25 31.45
N LYS A 29 -26.57 0.26 32.29
CA LYS A 29 -27.44 -0.92 32.48
C LYS A 29 -28.10 -1.38 31.17
N HIS A 30 -28.64 -0.46 30.37
CA HIS A 30 -29.36 -0.82 29.15
C HIS A 30 -28.46 -1.21 27.96
N VAL A 31 -27.25 -0.64 27.88
CA VAL A 31 -26.36 -0.80 26.72
C VAL A 31 -25.34 -1.93 26.96
N PHE A 32 -24.93 -2.18 28.21
CA PHE A 32 -24.03 -3.30 28.55
C PHE A 32 -24.76 -4.59 28.93
N GLU A 33 -25.95 -4.53 29.55
CA GLU A 33 -26.72 -5.73 29.93
C GLU A 33 -27.78 -6.01 28.85
N HIS A 34 -27.73 -7.19 28.22
CA HIS A 34 -28.89 -7.75 27.52
C HIS A 34 -29.89 -8.18 28.61
N SER A 35 -30.78 -7.28 29.03
CA SER A 35 -31.72 -7.60 30.11
C SER A 35 -32.70 -8.69 29.68
N ASP A 36 -32.42 -9.92 30.10
CA ASP A 36 -33.36 -11.05 30.17
C ASP A 36 -34.41 -10.88 31.31
N ALA A 37 -34.49 -9.69 31.95
CA ALA A 37 -35.49 -9.39 32.98
C ALA A 37 -36.52 -8.35 32.51
N PRO A 38 -37.81 -8.48 32.91
CA PRO A 38 -38.94 -7.74 32.35
C PRO A 38 -39.14 -6.36 33.01
N SER A 39 -38.08 -5.54 33.10
CA SER A 39 -38.20 -4.14 33.52
C SER A 39 -38.01 -3.22 32.32
N LYS A 40 -39.07 -2.50 31.94
CA LYS A 40 -39.18 -1.45 30.89
C LYS A 40 -37.86 -1.19 30.13
N THR A 41 -37.60 -1.99 29.11
CA THR A 41 -36.49 -1.75 28.19
C THR A 41 -36.75 -0.44 27.45
N LEU A 42 -35.87 0.55 27.63
CA LEU A 42 -35.92 1.80 26.86
C LEU A 42 -35.96 1.49 25.36
N SER A 43 -36.84 2.17 24.62
CA SER A 43 -36.88 2.05 23.17
C SER A 43 -35.57 2.55 22.56
N SER A 44 -35.17 2.03 21.40
CA SER A 44 -33.95 2.47 20.70
C SER A 44 -33.90 3.99 20.49
N ARG A 45 -35.07 4.63 20.31
CA ARG A 45 -35.21 6.08 20.16
C ARG A 45 -34.89 6.83 21.46
N GLU A 46 -35.33 6.34 22.60
CA GLU A 46 -35.04 6.92 23.92
C GLU A 46 -33.57 6.72 24.33
N VAL A 47 -32.95 5.60 23.93
CA VAL A 47 -31.51 5.39 24.10
C VAL A 47 -30.72 6.42 23.27
N CYS A 48 -31.14 6.67 22.02
CA CYS A 48 -30.50 7.66 21.15
C CYS A 48 -30.63 9.10 21.69
N SER A 49 -31.79 9.48 22.22
CA SER A 49 -31.95 10.81 22.84
C SER A 49 -31.08 10.94 24.08
N SER A 50 -31.03 9.89 24.91
CA SER A 50 -30.22 9.86 26.14
C SER A 50 -28.71 10.00 25.86
N PHE A 51 -28.19 9.54 24.71
CA PHE A 51 -26.80 9.82 24.31
C PHE A 51 -26.55 11.30 24.04
N SER A 52 -27.53 12.01 23.48
CA SER A 52 -27.44 13.45 23.23
C SER A 52 -27.43 14.22 24.55
N ASP A 53 -28.28 13.81 25.50
CA ASP A 53 -28.33 14.38 26.84
C ASP A 53 -27.03 14.15 27.61
N LEU A 54 -26.46 12.94 27.53
CA LEU A 54 -25.16 12.62 28.12
C LEU A 54 -24.05 13.50 27.54
N THR A 55 -24.03 13.69 26.21
CA THR A 55 -23.04 14.51 25.53
C THR A 55 -23.14 15.98 25.95
N ALA A 56 -24.37 16.51 26.05
CA ALA A 56 -24.62 17.86 26.56
C ALA A 56 -24.20 18.02 28.04
N ALA A 57 -24.44 17.00 28.88
CA ALA A 57 -24.01 16.98 30.26
C ALA A 57 -22.47 16.99 30.39
N VAL A 58 -21.75 16.28 29.52
CA VAL A 58 -20.28 16.31 29.47
C VAL A 58 -19.77 17.69 29.07
N PHE A 59 -20.42 18.35 28.09
CA PHE A 59 -20.01 19.69 27.65
C PHE A 59 -20.22 20.77 28.72
N SER A 60 -21.31 20.69 29.47
CA SER A 60 -21.59 21.63 30.57
C SER A 60 -20.74 21.37 31.82
N SER A 61 -20.28 20.13 32.04
CA SER A 61 -19.49 19.75 33.21
C SER A 61 -17.96 19.83 33.04
N SER A 62 -17.47 20.09 31.83
CA SER A 62 -16.03 20.09 31.44
C SER A 62 -15.10 21.00 32.27
N GLN A 63 -15.65 21.86 33.15
CA GLN A 63 -14.91 22.75 34.05
C GLN A 63 -14.89 22.33 35.54
N ARG A 64 -15.44 21.17 35.92
CA ARG A 64 -15.59 20.78 37.35
C ARG A 64 -14.81 19.51 37.73
N ALA A 65 -14.48 19.37 39.02
CA ALA A 65 -13.58 18.35 39.57
C ALA A 65 -13.98 16.88 39.31
N ASN A 66 -15.28 16.58 39.15
CA ASN A 66 -15.79 15.21 38.87
C ASN A 66 -16.01 14.92 37.37
N SER A 67 -15.61 15.82 36.47
CA SER A 67 -15.80 15.66 35.02
C SER A 67 -15.05 14.46 34.45
N GLY A 68 -13.90 14.08 35.03
CA GLY A 68 -13.07 12.98 34.52
C GLY A 68 -13.77 11.62 34.51
N VAL A 69 -14.52 11.28 35.56
CA VAL A 69 -15.22 9.98 35.68
C VAL A 69 -16.39 9.90 34.68
N VAL A 70 -17.13 11.00 34.54
CA VAL A 70 -18.26 11.07 33.60
C VAL A 70 -17.77 11.03 32.16
N VAL A 71 -16.65 11.70 31.84
CA VAL A 71 -16.01 11.65 30.51
C VAL A 71 -15.56 10.22 30.18
N SER A 72 -14.83 9.55 31.08
CA SER A 72 -14.36 8.17 30.84
C SER A 72 -15.53 7.21 30.65
N GLY A 73 -16.55 7.31 31.50
CA GLY A 73 -17.74 6.46 31.39
C GLY A 73 -18.54 6.75 30.13
N ALA A 74 -18.63 8.00 29.68
CA ALA A 74 -19.31 8.36 28.43
C ALA A 74 -18.56 7.83 27.20
N ILE A 75 -17.22 7.93 27.18
CA ILE A 75 -16.39 7.37 26.08
C ILE A 75 -16.56 5.85 26.02
N GLU A 76 -16.42 5.15 27.15
CA GLU A 76 -16.59 3.70 27.26
C GLU A 76 -17.98 3.27 26.76
N LEU A 77 -19.04 3.93 27.21
CA LEU A 77 -20.42 3.65 26.80
C LEU A 77 -20.65 3.90 25.30
N LEU A 78 -20.18 5.02 24.76
CA LEU A 78 -20.38 5.38 23.36
C LEU A 78 -19.58 4.46 22.44
N VAL A 79 -18.36 4.08 22.80
CA VAL A 79 -17.55 3.08 22.08
C VAL A 79 -18.26 1.71 22.09
N HIS A 80 -18.85 1.31 23.22
CA HIS A 80 -19.64 0.08 23.27
C HIS A 80 -20.92 0.18 22.43
N ALA A 81 -21.62 1.33 22.46
CA ALA A 81 -22.81 1.56 21.65
C ALA A 81 -22.53 1.44 20.14
N CYS A 82 -21.33 1.80 19.68
CA CYS A 82 -20.90 1.59 18.29
C CYS A 82 -20.83 0.11 17.89
N SER A 83 -20.74 -0.81 18.86
CA SER A 83 -20.76 -2.27 18.62
C SER A 83 -22.16 -2.90 18.66
N ASN A 84 -23.20 -2.13 18.99
CA ASN A 84 -24.56 -2.62 19.17
C ASN A 84 -25.16 -3.25 17.88
N GLN A 85 -26.10 -4.19 18.01
CA GLN A 85 -26.79 -4.81 16.87
C GLN A 85 -27.77 -3.86 16.17
N ASP A 86 -28.34 -2.91 16.88
CA ASP A 86 -29.25 -1.90 16.32
C ASP A 86 -28.48 -0.82 15.57
N ARG A 87 -28.81 -0.61 14.29
CA ARG A 87 -28.22 0.41 13.43
C ARG A 87 -28.44 1.83 13.96
N ALA A 88 -29.61 2.13 14.53
CA ALA A 88 -29.92 3.47 15.05
C ALA A 88 -29.02 3.81 16.24
N ILE A 89 -28.88 2.87 17.18
CA ILE A 89 -28.01 3.01 18.36
C ILE A 89 -26.54 3.16 17.93
N ARG A 90 -26.08 2.38 16.94
CA ARG A 90 -24.71 2.52 16.40
C ARG A 90 -24.44 3.90 15.82
N LEU A 91 -25.32 4.40 14.94
CA LEU A 91 -25.13 5.70 14.29
C LEU A 91 -25.21 6.85 15.30
N ALA A 92 -26.16 6.79 16.24
CA ALA A 92 -26.26 7.78 17.32
C ALA A 92 -25.03 7.75 18.24
N GLY A 93 -24.50 6.57 18.55
CA GLY A 93 -23.27 6.40 19.32
C GLY A 93 -22.06 7.04 18.61
N GLN A 94 -21.88 6.75 17.31
CA GLN A 94 -20.79 7.33 16.50
C GLN A 94 -20.88 8.86 16.39
N GLU A 95 -22.07 9.40 16.13
CA GLU A 95 -22.26 10.85 16.00
C GLU A 95 -21.94 11.58 17.33
N ASN A 96 -22.43 11.04 18.45
CA ASN A 96 -22.17 11.62 19.77
C ASN A 96 -20.70 11.47 20.19
N LEU A 97 -20.05 10.35 19.86
CA LEU A 97 -18.61 10.16 20.07
C LEU A 97 -17.80 11.22 19.28
N HIS A 98 -18.12 11.44 18.00
CA HIS A 98 -17.46 12.48 17.19
C HIS A 98 -17.65 13.88 17.75
N LYS A 99 -18.87 14.23 18.18
CA LYS A 99 -19.14 15.52 18.85
C LYS A 99 -18.29 15.66 20.11
N LEU A 100 -18.24 14.62 20.94
CA LEU A 100 -17.49 14.59 22.19
C LEU A 100 -15.99 14.75 21.95
N VAL A 101 -15.41 14.00 21.01
CA VAL A 101 -14.01 14.09 20.60
C VAL A 101 -13.67 15.49 20.07
N LYS A 102 -14.49 16.04 19.18
CA LYS A 102 -14.26 17.37 18.58
C LYS A 102 -14.17 18.48 19.63
N LYS A 103 -14.95 18.38 20.71
CA LYS A 103 -14.92 19.34 21.82
C LYS A 103 -13.75 19.07 22.76
N LEU A 104 -13.54 17.82 23.19
CA LEU A 104 -12.56 17.46 24.21
C LEU A 104 -11.11 17.43 23.70
N GLN A 105 -10.87 17.29 22.39
CA GLN A 105 -9.51 17.27 21.83
C GLN A 105 -8.71 18.55 22.12
N SER A 106 -9.37 19.69 22.36
CA SER A 106 -8.72 20.97 22.65
C SER A 106 -8.46 21.20 24.15
N THR A 107 -9.32 20.65 25.01
CA THR A 107 -9.32 20.92 26.45
C THR A 107 -8.78 19.78 27.29
N HIS A 108 -9.04 18.53 26.91
CA HIS A 108 -8.80 17.32 27.72
C HIS A 108 -8.10 16.19 26.92
N LEU A 109 -7.25 16.55 25.95
CA LEU A 109 -6.60 15.60 25.03
C LEU A 109 -5.94 14.41 25.74
N SER A 110 -5.21 14.65 26.83
CA SER A 110 -4.50 13.56 27.51
C SER A 110 -5.42 12.56 28.19
N LYS A 111 -6.55 13.02 28.73
CA LYS A 111 -7.53 12.13 29.39
C LYS A 111 -8.29 11.33 28.33
N LEU A 112 -8.71 12.00 27.25
CA LEU A 112 -9.34 11.36 26.10
C LEU A 112 -8.46 10.24 25.51
N LEU A 113 -7.17 10.51 25.30
CA LEU A 113 -6.22 9.50 24.81
C LEU A 113 -6.02 8.36 25.80
N GLN A 114 -5.97 8.64 27.10
CA GLN A 114 -5.84 7.60 28.12
C GLN A 114 -7.09 6.71 28.13
N ASP A 115 -8.28 7.28 28.05
CA ASP A 115 -9.53 6.52 28.07
C ASP A 115 -9.68 5.63 26.82
N LEU A 116 -9.37 6.18 25.64
CA LEU A 116 -9.31 5.41 24.39
C LEU A 116 -8.24 4.30 24.44
N PHE A 117 -7.08 4.58 25.03
CA PHE A 117 -6.05 3.58 25.25
C PHE A 117 -6.53 2.43 26.15
N HIS A 118 -7.29 2.72 27.20
CA HIS A 118 -7.90 1.68 28.04
C HIS A 118 -8.90 0.82 27.27
N GLU A 119 -9.71 1.42 26.38
CA GLU A 119 -10.61 0.67 25.51
C GLU A 119 -9.85 -0.25 24.53
N LEU A 120 -8.74 0.22 23.94
CA LEU A 120 -7.87 -0.63 23.13
C LEU A 120 -7.25 -1.76 23.96
N LYS A 121 -6.84 -1.46 25.20
CA LYS A 121 -6.25 -2.45 26.12
C LYS A 121 -7.24 -3.55 26.52
N LYS A 122 -8.54 -3.23 26.65
CA LYS A 122 -9.62 -4.19 26.96
C LYS A 122 -9.80 -5.27 25.90
N ASN A 123 -9.40 -5.01 24.66
CA ASN A 123 -9.46 -5.96 23.56
C ASN A 123 -10.89 -6.53 23.32
N GLY A 124 -11.89 -5.65 23.26
CA GLY A 124 -13.31 -6.01 23.09
C GLY A 124 -13.67 -6.52 21.68
N SER A 125 -14.86 -6.19 21.19
CA SER A 125 -15.32 -6.60 19.85
C SER A 125 -14.52 -5.92 18.73
N ALA A 126 -14.43 -6.55 17.56
CA ALA A 126 -13.79 -5.98 16.36
C ALA A 126 -14.31 -4.56 16.04
N ARG A 127 -15.63 -4.36 16.12
CA ARG A 127 -16.28 -3.08 15.78
C ARG A 127 -15.98 -1.99 16.80
N SER A 128 -16.03 -2.29 18.10
CA SER A 128 -15.65 -1.32 19.14
C SER A 128 -14.16 -0.95 19.05
N LEU A 129 -13.30 -1.94 18.78
CA LEU A 129 -11.87 -1.70 18.60
C LEU A 129 -11.57 -0.86 17.37
N SER A 130 -12.26 -1.09 16.26
CA SER A 130 -12.10 -0.30 15.03
C SER A 130 -12.41 1.17 15.27
N VAL A 131 -13.52 1.48 15.95
CA VAL A 131 -13.90 2.87 16.29
C VAL A 131 -12.94 3.48 17.30
N ALA A 132 -12.57 2.74 18.36
CA ALA A 132 -11.60 3.23 19.34
C ALA A 132 -10.24 3.52 18.70
N LEU A 133 -9.81 2.66 17.77
CA LEU A 133 -8.55 2.79 17.03
C LEU A 133 -8.58 3.98 16.08
N GLU A 134 -9.64 4.16 15.30
CA GLU A 134 -9.83 5.30 14.38
C GLU A 134 -9.69 6.63 15.15
N VAL A 135 -10.44 6.79 16.24
CA VAL A 135 -10.39 8.00 17.06
C VAL A 135 -9.03 8.16 17.74
N PHE A 136 -8.44 7.08 18.27
CA PHE A 136 -7.12 7.14 18.89
C PHE A 136 -6.04 7.54 17.87
N ALA A 137 -6.06 6.96 16.67
CA ALA A 137 -5.12 7.22 15.59
C ALA A 137 -5.17 8.69 15.12
N ALA A 138 -6.36 9.27 15.00
CA ALA A 138 -6.53 10.69 14.64
C ALA A 138 -5.96 11.65 15.70
N LEU A 139 -5.94 11.25 16.98
CA LEU A 139 -5.52 12.09 18.10
C LEU A 139 -4.07 11.87 18.52
N PHE A 140 -3.53 10.66 18.31
CA PHE A 140 -2.19 10.26 18.78
C PHE A 140 -1.05 11.19 18.30
N PRO A 141 -1.01 11.64 17.02
CA PRO A 141 0.02 12.58 16.54
C PRO A 141 0.06 13.92 17.29
N ARG A 142 -1.06 14.33 17.90
CA ARG A 142 -1.18 15.61 18.64
C ARG A 142 -0.64 15.56 20.07
N THR A 143 -0.20 14.39 20.53
CA THR A 143 0.43 14.24 21.86
C THR A 143 1.71 15.07 21.99
N ARG A 144 2.02 15.53 23.20
CA ARG A 144 3.30 16.22 23.47
C ARG A 144 4.47 15.23 23.45
N PRO A 145 5.66 15.59 22.92
CA PRO A 145 6.82 14.70 22.82
C PRO A 145 7.21 14.00 24.14
N SER A 146 7.15 14.68 25.28
CA SER A 146 7.50 14.12 26.59
C SER A 146 6.63 12.93 27.01
N ARG A 147 5.34 12.91 26.60
CA ARG A 147 4.42 11.80 26.88
C ARG A 147 4.41 10.75 25.78
N ARG A 148 4.88 11.08 24.57
CA ARG A 148 4.96 10.15 23.44
C ARG A 148 5.81 8.94 23.78
N GLN A 149 6.99 9.14 24.36
CA GLN A 149 7.90 8.03 24.67
C GLN A 149 7.28 7.00 25.62
N ALA A 150 6.73 7.43 26.75
CA ALA A 150 6.09 6.53 27.72
C ALA A 150 4.85 5.84 27.10
N LEU A 151 4.03 6.57 26.37
CA LEU A 151 2.84 6.03 25.72
C LEU A 151 3.20 5.02 24.62
N SER A 152 4.22 5.30 23.80
CA SER A 152 4.71 4.39 22.76
C SER A 152 5.18 3.05 23.33
N GLN A 153 5.91 3.08 24.45
CA GLN A 153 6.35 1.84 25.13
C GLN A 153 5.15 1.06 25.69
N SER A 154 4.15 1.76 26.25
CA SER A 154 2.93 1.12 26.77
C SER A 154 1.99 0.61 25.67
N LEU A 155 2.07 1.16 24.46
CA LEU A 155 1.22 0.80 23.33
C LEU A 155 1.71 -0.46 22.63
N LEU A 156 3.00 -0.78 22.69
CA LEU A 156 3.58 -1.95 22.02
C LEU A 156 2.89 -3.27 22.38
N PRO A 157 2.66 -3.64 23.66
CA PRO A 157 1.95 -4.87 24.02
C PRO A 157 0.47 -4.88 23.59
N VAL A 158 -0.15 -3.70 23.46
CA VAL A 158 -1.52 -3.59 22.96
C VAL A 158 -1.54 -3.84 21.45
N LEU A 159 -0.61 -3.25 20.69
CA LEU A 159 -0.50 -3.47 19.25
C LEU A 159 -0.22 -4.94 18.92
N LEU A 160 0.67 -5.62 19.66
CA LEU A 160 0.94 -7.05 19.44
C LEU A 160 -0.32 -7.91 19.63
N ARG A 161 -1.14 -7.61 20.64
CA ARG A 161 -2.42 -8.31 20.85
C ARG A 161 -3.44 -8.01 19.75
N LEU A 162 -3.52 -6.76 19.27
CA LEU A 162 -4.42 -6.38 18.19
C LEU A 162 -3.99 -7.02 16.85
N LEU A 163 -2.69 -7.03 16.57
CA LEU A 163 -2.09 -7.66 15.39
C LEU A 163 -2.17 -9.18 15.43
N ALA A 164 -2.56 -9.81 16.54
CA ALA A 164 -2.78 -11.25 16.64
C ALA A 164 -4.23 -11.67 16.32
N ARG A 165 -5.16 -10.72 16.16
CA ARG A 165 -6.57 -11.04 15.85
C ARG A 165 -6.75 -11.49 14.41
N ASP A 166 -7.81 -12.25 14.14
CA ASP A 166 -8.10 -12.85 12.82
C ASP A 166 -9.19 -12.11 12.03
N GLU A 167 -9.86 -11.14 12.63
CA GLU A 167 -11.05 -10.50 12.07
C GLU A 167 -10.71 -9.54 10.92
N GLU A 168 -11.19 -9.83 9.71
CA GLU A 168 -10.83 -9.06 8.51
C GLU A 168 -11.18 -7.57 8.57
N GLY A 169 -12.36 -7.22 9.11
CA GLY A 169 -12.77 -5.82 9.26
C GLY A 169 -11.89 -5.03 10.23
N LEU A 170 -11.27 -5.72 11.20
CA LEU A 170 -10.30 -5.09 12.09
C LEU A 170 -8.96 -4.89 11.39
N HIS A 171 -8.52 -5.80 10.50
CA HIS A 171 -7.28 -5.61 9.73
C HIS A 171 -7.32 -4.35 8.85
N GLU A 172 -8.46 -4.04 8.23
CA GLU A 172 -8.62 -2.82 7.43
C GLU A 172 -8.53 -1.56 8.32
N SER A 173 -9.17 -1.60 9.49
CA SER A 173 -9.10 -0.51 10.47
C SER A 173 -7.69 -0.36 11.07
N LEU A 174 -6.97 -1.47 11.24
CA LEU A 174 -5.57 -1.49 11.66
C LEU A 174 -4.65 -0.90 10.58
N GLN A 175 -4.86 -1.23 9.32
CA GLN A 175 -4.10 -0.66 8.21
C GLN A 175 -4.22 0.87 8.20
N ASP A 176 -5.43 1.41 8.28
CA ASP A 176 -5.68 2.85 8.31
C ASP A 176 -5.14 3.50 9.60
N GLY A 177 -5.49 2.95 10.76
CA GLY A 177 -5.08 3.49 12.06
C GLY A 177 -3.55 3.47 12.28
N LEU A 178 -2.87 2.39 11.88
CA LEU A 178 -1.41 2.30 12.00
C LEU A 178 -0.69 3.27 11.07
N SER A 179 -1.25 3.60 9.90
CA SER A 179 -0.68 4.61 8.99
C SER A 179 -0.55 6.00 9.64
N HIS A 180 -1.38 6.29 10.65
CA HIS A 180 -1.32 7.53 11.43
C HIS A 180 -0.54 7.39 12.74
N ILE A 181 -0.57 6.23 13.39
CA ILE A 181 0.10 5.99 14.68
C ILE A 181 1.61 5.81 14.50
N LEU A 182 2.04 4.96 13.57
CA LEU A 182 3.43 4.57 13.39
C LEU A 182 4.39 5.74 13.10
N PRO A 183 4.06 6.74 12.25
CA PRO A 183 4.93 7.89 12.04
C PRO A 183 5.32 8.64 13.33
N THR A 184 4.42 8.64 14.32
CA THR A 184 4.67 9.27 15.62
C THR A 184 5.25 8.31 16.65
N LEU A 185 4.94 7.00 16.55
CA LEU A 185 5.33 5.98 17.52
C LEU A 185 6.74 5.41 17.26
N THR A 186 7.03 5.06 16.01
CA THR A 186 8.25 4.34 15.58
C THR A 186 9.56 5.05 15.94
N PRO A 187 9.67 6.40 15.86
CA PRO A 187 10.90 7.10 16.27
C PRO A 187 11.27 6.91 17.75
N PHE A 188 10.30 6.54 18.61
CA PHE A 188 10.53 6.32 20.05
C PHE A 188 10.77 4.84 20.39
N LEU A 189 10.62 3.92 19.43
CA LEU A 189 10.93 2.52 19.61
C LEU A 189 12.44 2.25 19.46
N SER A 190 12.94 1.28 20.22
CA SER A 190 14.28 0.72 19.99
C SER A 190 14.27 -0.15 18.74
N THR A 191 15.46 -0.40 18.17
CA THR A 191 15.61 -1.32 17.03
C THR A 191 15.04 -2.71 17.37
N THR A 192 15.29 -3.20 18.58
CA THR A 192 14.76 -4.49 19.07
C THR A 192 13.23 -4.50 19.13
N ASN A 193 12.59 -3.42 19.59
CA ASN A 193 11.13 -3.35 19.66
C ASN A 193 10.50 -3.28 18.26
N ASN A 194 11.14 -2.58 17.31
CA ASN A 194 10.71 -2.58 15.91
C ASN A 194 10.82 -3.98 15.30
N GLN A 195 11.96 -4.66 15.50
CA GLN A 195 12.17 -6.02 15.01
C GLN A 195 11.19 -7.02 15.64
N LEU A 196 10.85 -6.87 16.93
CA LEU A 196 9.86 -7.70 17.60
C LEU A 196 8.47 -7.55 16.97
N LEU A 197 8.04 -6.31 16.71
CA LEU A 197 6.76 -6.04 16.05
C LEU A 197 6.73 -6.59 14.62
N MET A 198 7.83 -6.44 13.88
CA MET A 198 7.98 -6.99 12.52
C MET A 198 7.92 -8.52 12.52
N SER A 199 8.66 -9.18 13.41
CA SER A 199 8.65 -10.64 13.53
C SER A 199 7.26 -11.16 13.86
N ALA A 200 6.54 -10.53 14.79
CA ALA A 200 5.17 -10.93 15.13
C ALA A 200 4.21 -10.84 13.92
N VAL A 201 4.40 -9.88 13.02
CA VAL A 201 3.63 -9.76 11.78
C VAL A 201 4.06 -10.83 10.76
N LEU A 202 5.37 -11.06 10.60
CA LEU A 202 5.92 -12.04 9.66
C LEU A 202 5.51 -13.47 10.02
N ASP A 203 5.51 -13.82 11.32
CA ASP A 203 5.19 -15.17 11.80
C ASP A 203 3.73 -15.57 11.51
N ARG A 204 2.84 -14.60 11.31
CA ARG A 204 1.42 -14.84 10.97
C ARG A 204 1.15 -14.96 9.47
N LEU A 205 2.11 -14.63 8.59
CA LEU A 205 1.89 -14.67 7.15
C LEU A 205 1.41 -16.05 6.59
N PRO A 206 1.90 -17.22 7.07
CA PRO A 206 1.61 -18.51 6.43
C PRO A 206 0.15 -18.93 6.35
N ALA A 207 -0.69 -18.51 7.29
CA ALA A 207 -2.12 -18.83 7.36
C ALA A 207 -3.00 -17.56 7.32
N SER A 208 -2.45 -16.45 6.82
CA SER A 208 -3.11 -15.14 6.91
C SER A 208 -4.16 -14.93 5.80
N PRO A 209 -5.27 -14.22 6.08
CA PRO A 209 -6.19 -13.76 5.04
C PRO A 209 -5.60 -12.59 4.23
N ALA A 210 -6.17 -12.30 3.06
CA ALA A 210 -5.69 -11.23 2.19
C ALA A 210 -5.77 -9.83 2.85
N SER A 211 -6.75 -9.60 3.72
CA SER A 211 -6.87 -8.38 4.53
C SER A 211 -5.66 -8.19 5.45
N PHE A 212 -5.21 -9.26 6.12
CA PHE A 212 -4.01 -9.23 6.97
C PHE A 212 -2.76 -8.96 6.14
N ARG A 213 -2.58 -9.61 4.97
CA ARG A 213 -1.40 -9.40 4.12
C ARG A 213 -1.24 -7.95 3.66
N ARG A 214 -2.34 -7.27 3.32
CA ARG A 214 -2.34 -5.84 2.96
C ARG A 214 -1.95 -4.95 4.15
N MET A 215 -2.56 -5.20 5.30
CA MET A 215 -2.23 -4.50 6.55
C MET A 215 -0.78 -4.73 6.98
N ALA A 216 -0.29 -5.97 6.90
CA ALA A 216 1.08 -6.36 7.20
C ALA A 216 2.07 -5.62 6.30
N ALA A 217 1.86 -5.62 4.98
CA ALA A 217 2.75 -4.94 4.04
C ALA A 217 2.84 -3.42 4.29
N SER A 218 1.71 -2.77 4.59
CA SER A 218 1.68 -1.35 4.95
C SER A 218 2.36 -1.07 6.29
N THR A 219 2.10 -1.91 7.29
CA THR A 219 2.67 -1.80 8.65
C THR A 219 4.19 -1.98 8.64
N LEU A 220 4.68 -3.04 7.98
CA LEU A 220 6.10 -3.36 7.88
C LEU A 220 6.88 -2.24 7.18
N HIS A 221 6.36 -1.74 6.05
CA HIS A 221 6.97 -0.61 5.34
C HIS A 221 6.97 0.67 6.19
N SER A 222 5.85 1.02 6.84
CA SER A 222 5.75 2.21 7.70
C SER A 222 6.73 2.16 8.89
N LEU A 223 6.91 0.98 9.50
CA LEU A 223 7.91 0.77 10.55
C LEU A 223 9.35 0.98 10.04
N CYS A 224 9.66 0.57 8.82
CA CYS A 224 10.96 0.84 8.20
C CYS A 224 11.18 2.35 8.01
N VAL A 225 10.26 3.03 7.32
CA VAL A 225 10.39 4.44 6.91
C VAL A 225 10.52 5.38 8.12
N HIS A 226 9.76 5.13 9.20
CA HIS A 226 9.73 6.01 10.37
C HIS A 226 10.67 5.59 11.52
N SER A 227 11.53 4.60 11.30
CA SER A 227 12.54 4.21 12.29
C SER A 227 13.70 5.21 12.37
N LYS A 228 14.49 5.15 13.46
CA LYS A 228 15.68 6.00 13.61
C LYS A 228 16.77 5.72 12.56
N SER A 229 16.82 4.48 12.06
CA SER A 229 17.82 3.99 11.11
C SER A 229 17.13 3.21 9.96
N PRO A 230 16.40 3.91 9.08
CA PRO A 230 15.48 3.29 8.12
C PRO A 230 16.18 2.29 7.18
N GLN A 231 17.40 2.59 6.74
CA GLN A 231 18.14 1.74 5.81
C GLN A 231 18.66 0.45 6.46
N SER A 232 19.08 0.51 7.73
CA SER A 232 19.54 -0.66 8.48
C SER A 232 18.36 -1.60 8.76
N LEU A 233 17.23 -1.04 9.20
CA LEU A 233 16.03 -1.82 9.48
C LEU A 233 15.41 -2.42 8.21
N THR A 234 15.40 -1.65 7.11
CA THR A 234 14.99 -2.13 5.78
C THR A 234 15.86 -3.29 5.32
N SER A 235 17.18 -3.16 5.44
CA SER A 235 18.11 -4.23 5.03
C SER A 235 17.89 -5.51 5.84
N TRP A 236 17.68 -5.38 7.15
CA TRP A 236 17.35 -6.50 8.04
C TRP A 236 16.02 -7.16 7.66
N LEU A 237 14.97 -6.36 7.45
CA LEU A 237 13.64 -6.86 7.11
C LEU A 237 13.65 -7.59 5.76
N VAL A 238 14.27 -6.99 4.73
CA VAL A 238 14.39 -7.60 3.40
C VAL A 238 15.16 -8.92 3.48
N GLY A 239 16.30 -8.96 4.19
CA GLY A 239 17.04 -10.20 4.42
C GLY A 239 16.22 -11.28 5.11
N ARG A 240 15.46 -10.90 6.15
CA ARG A 240 14.55 -11.83 6.86
C ARG A 240 13.43 -12.35 5.96
N MET A 241 12.81 -11.49 5.17
CA MET A 241 11.76 -11.87 4.21
C MET A 241 12.28 -12.80 3.11
N ILE A 242 13.47 -12.54 2.58
CA ILE A 242 14.13 -13.43 1.61
C ILE A 242 14.34 -14.82 2.26
N ASN A 243 14.87 -14.86 3.48
CA ASN A 243 15.10 -16.13 4.17
C ASN A 243 13.80 -16.92 4.38
N ILE A 244 12.68 -16.25 4.70
CA ILE A 244 11.38 -16.90 4.86
C ILE A 244 10.83 -17.37 3.51
N GLY A 245 10.87 -16.51 2.47
CA GLY A 245 10.33 -16.82 1.14
C GLY A 245 11.09 -17.93 0.40
N CYS A 246 12.36 -18.16 0.76
CA CYS A 246 13.20 -19.21 0.19
C CYS A 246 13.05 -20.58 0.88
N GLN A 247 12.34 -20.68 2.00
CA GLN A 247 12.14 -21.96 2.69
C GLN A 247 11.17 -22.86 1.92
N GLU A 248 11.41 -24.18 1.94
CA GLU A 248 10.50 -25.16 1.33
C GLU A 248 9.11 -25.16 1.98
N THR A 249 9.01 -24.72 3.23
CA THR A 249 7.77 -24.57 3.99
C THR A 249 6.99 -23.30 3.64
N ALA A 250 7.51 -22.43 2.78
CA ALA A 250 6.87 -21.18 2.42
C ALA A 250 5.56 -21.44 1.64
N THR A 251 4.44 -21.10 2.26
CA THR A 251 3.13 -21.17 1.61
C THR A 251 2.98 -20.07 0.56
N GLU A 252 2.11 -20.28 -0.43
CA GLU A 252 1.78 -19.26 -1.43
C GLU A 252 1.30 -17.94 -0.79
N GLN A 253 0.59 -18.04 0.33
CA GLN A 253 0.12 -16.89 1.11
C GLN A 253 1.28 -16.10 1.73
N THR A 254 2.29 -16.80 2.27
CA THR A 254 3.52 -16.17 2.76
C THR A 254 4.21 -15.40 1.63
N CYS A 255 4.38 -16.04 0.47
CA CYS A 255 4.99 -15.40 -0.70
C CYS A 255 4.20 -14.16 -1.12
N GLN A 256 2.88 -14.22 -1.19
CA GLN A 256 2.04 -13.05 -1.52
C GLN A 256 2.23 -11.90 -0.53
N GLY A 257 2.33 -12.18 0.78
CA GLY A 257 2.56 -11.15 1.80
C GLY A 257 3.95 -10.50 1.70
N ILE A 258 4.97 -11.32 1.46
CA ILE A 258 6.35 -10.86 1.22
C ILE A 258 6.42 -10.00 -0.04
N LEU A 259 5.85 -10.47 -1.15
CA LEU A 259 5.85 -9.77 -2.44
C LEU A 259 5.16 -8.41 -2.35
N LEU A 260 4.03 -8.31 -1.64
CA LEU A 260 3.33 -7.05 -1.43
C LEU A 260 4.14 -6.08 -0.56
N THR A 261 4.83 -6.59 0.46
CA THR A 261 5.72 -5.76 1.30
C THR A 261 6.91 -5.24 0.48
N LEU A 262 7.55 -6.11 -0.28
CA LEU A 262 8.66 -5.75 -1.18
C LEU A 262 8.21 -4.78 -2.27
N GLN A 263 6.98 -4.91 -2.78
CA GLN A 263 6.42 -4.00 -3.78
C GLN A 263 6.31 -2.57 -3.23
N ASN A 264 5.79 -2.40 -2.01
CA ASN A 264 5.69 -1.09 -1.35
C ASN A 264 7.08 -0.48 -1.14
N MET A 265 8.02 -1.26 -0.60
CA MET A 265 9.39 -0.81 -0.33
C MET A 265 10.18 -0.48 -1.61
N ALA A 266 9.96 -1.24 -2.69
CA ALA A 266 10.56 -0.95 -3.98
C ALA A 266 9.96 0.33 -4.60
N GLY A 267 8.63 0.51 -4.50
CA GLY A 267 7.93 1.69 -5.02
C GLY A 267 8.48 3.01 -4.45
N ASP A 268 8.78 3.03 -3.14
CA ASP A 268 9.31 4.22 -2.45
C ASP A 268 10.85 4.30 -2.49
N GLN A 269 11.51 3.43 -3.25
CA GLN A 269 12.97 3.37 -3.43
C GLN A 269 13.74 3.18 -2.10
N ASP A 270 13.16 2.44 -1.15
CA ASP A 270 13.78 2.19 0.15
C ASP A 270 14.96 1.21 0.07
N ILE A 271 14.92 0.27 -0.89
CA ILE A 271 15.92 -0.78 -1.06
C ILE A 271 17.14 -0.23 -1.82
N LYS A 272 18.13 0.28 -1.10
CA LYS A 272 19.32 0.91 -1.72
C LYS A 272 20.49 -0.05 -1.97
N THR A 273 20.58 -1.14 -1.21
CA THR A 273 21.71 -2.07 -1.28
C THR A 273 21.62 -2.94 -2.53
N LEU A 274 22.60 -2.85 -3.42
CA LEU A 274 22.62 -3.59 -4.69
C LEU A 274 22.53 -5.11 -4.51
N ASN A 275 23.19 -5.67 -3.50
CA ASN A 275 23.13 -7.12 -3.25
C ASN A 275 21.73 -7.57 -2.83
N LEU A 276 21.01 -6.77 -2.03
CA LEU A 276 19.63 -7.04 -1.67
C LEU A 276 18.70 -6.90 -2.88
N MET A 277 18.88 -5.86 -3.71
CA MET A 277 18.10 -5.72 -4.96
C MET A 277 18.25 -6.94 -5.88
N LYS A 278 19.47 -7.48 -5.99
CA LYS A 278 19.72 -8.73 -6.73
C LYS A 278 18.97 -9.90 -6.09
N GLN A 279 19.10 -10.13 -4.79
CA GLN A 279 18.39 -11.24 -4.13
C GLN A 279 16.86 -11.13 -4.27
N VAL A 280 16.30 -9.91 -4.11
CA VAL A 280 14.89 -9.63 -4.34
C VAL A 280 14.49 -9.96 -5.77
N TYR A 281 15.28 -9.57 -6.77
CA TYR A 281 15.02 -9.93 -8.17
C TYR A 281 14.91 -11.46 -8.37
N GLY A 282 15.78 -12.23 -7.72
CA GLY A 282 15.79 -13.69 -7.82
C GLY A 282 14.57 -14.34 -7.17
N LEU A 283 14.22 -13.90 -5.96
CA LEU A 283 13.00 -14.34 -5.26
C LEU A 283 11.74 -14.01 -6.07
N VAL A 284 11.65 -12.79 -6.60
CA VAL A 284 10.49 -12.39 -7.40
C VAL A 284 10.40 -13.25 -8.68
N LEU A 285 11.53 -13.52 -9.34
CA LEU A 285 11.55 -14.37 -10.53
C LEU A 285 11.13 -15.81 -10.22
N SER A 286 11.52 -16.39 -9.07
CA SER A 286 11.04 -17.72 -8.68
C SER A 286 9.55 -17.70 -8.38
N CYS A 287 9.03 -16.67 -7.70
CA CYS A 287 7.60 -16.52 -7.43
C CYS A 287 6.75 -16.35 -8.70
N MET A 288 7.29 -15.76 -9.77
CA MET A 288 6.61 -15.66 -11.07
C MET A 288 6.29 -17.03 -11.68
N MET A 289 7.01 -18.08 -11.30
CA MET A 289 6.86 -19.44 -11.82
C MET A 289 5.80 -20.29 -11.08
N TYR A 290 5.16 -19.75 -10.05
CA TYR A 290 4.09 -20.45 -9.35
C TYR A 290 2.92 -20.76 -10.29
N ARG A 291 2.21 -21.86 -9.99
CA ARG A 291 0.99 -22.24 -10.73
C ARG A 291 -0.18 -21.33 -10.39
N ASP A 292 -0.24 -20.82 -9.16
CA ASP A 292 -1.26 -19.88 -8.73
C ASP A 292 -1.11 -18.52 -9.44
N GLY A 293 -2.16 -18.15 -10.18
CA GLY A 293 -2.19 -16.91 -10.93
C GLY A 293 -2.11 -15.66 -10.04
N ASN A 294 -2.54 -15.72 -8.76
CA ASN A 294 -2.46 -14.55 -7.87
C ASN A 294 -1.02 -14.28 -7.43
N THR A 295 -0.29 -15.32 -7.04
CA THR A 295 1.13 -15.25 -6.70
C THR A 295 1.95 -14.78 -7.90
N THR A 296 1.70 -15.32 -9.10
CA THR A 296 2.38 -14.86 -10.32
C THR A 296 2.12 -13.37 -10.60
N VAL A 297 0.87 -12.90 -10.46
CA VAL A 297 0.52 -11.48 -10.68
C VAL A 297 1.22 -10.59 -9.65
N ALA A 298 1.15 -10.94 -8.37
CA ALA A 298 1.84 -10.20 -7.30
C ALA A 298 3.35 -10.12 -7.59
N ALA A 299 3.97 -11.23 -7.98
CA ALA A 299 5.39 -11.26 -8.32
C ALA A 299 5.73 -10.36 -9.52
N MET A 300 4.92 -10.37 -10.58
CA MET A 300 5.13 -9.46 -11.71
C MET A 300 4.93 -7.99 -11.33
N GLU A 301 3.97 -7.68 -10.44
CA GLU A 301 3.79 -6.32 -9.94
C GLU A 301 5.01 -5.85 -9.12
N THR A 302 5.53 -6.71 -8.23
CA THR A 302 6.78 -6.45 -7.50
C THR A 302 7.97 -6.28 -8.46
N MET A 303 8.08 -7.13 -9.50
CA MET A 303 9.12 -7.02 -10.54
C MET A 303 9.02 -5.67 -11.26
N ASN A 304 7.82 -5.26 -11.63
CA ASN A 304 7.61 -3.98 -12.29
C ASN A 304 8.02 -2.80 -11.40
N SER A 305 7.63 -2.81 -10.11
CA SER A 305 8.07 -1.79 -9.15
C SER A 305 9.59 -1.75 -8.99
N LEU A 306 10.26 -2.92 -8.95
CA LEU A 306 11.71 -3.01 -8.87
C LEU A 306 12.42 -2.43 -10.10
N LEU A 307 11.88 -2.68 -11.31
CA LEU A 307 12.41 -2.12 -12.55
C LEU A 307 12.23 -0.59 -12.61
N LEU A 308 11.06 -0.08 -12.20
CA LEU A 308 10.79 1.36 -12.13
C LEU A 308 11.68 2.07 -11.09
N ALA A 309 11.99 1.40 -9.98
CA ALA A 309 12.87 1.89 -8.93
C ALA A 309 14.36 1.58 -9.19
N SER A 310 14.72 1.12 -10.39
CA SER A 310 16.07 0.61 -10.64
C SER A 310 17.13 1.71 -10.53
N SER A 311 18.10 1.49 -9.63
CA SER A 311 19.29 2.34 -9.55
C SER A 311 20.20 2.14 -10.77
N PRO A 312 21.05 3.12 -11.13
CA PRO A 312 22.01 2.97 -12.23
C PRO A 312 22.96 1.77 -12.08
N ALA A 313 23.18 1.30 -10.85
CA ALA A 313 23.98 0.12 -10.57
C ALA A 313 23.20 -1.18 -10.85
N LEU A 314 21.91 -1.22 -10.50
CA LEU A 314 21.04 -2.35 -10.79
C LEU A 314 20.80 -2.47 -12.30
N SER A 315 20.51 -1.37 -12.99
CA SER A 315 20.31 -1.38 -14.45
C SER A 315 21.55 -1.87 -15.19
N ARG A 316 22.75 -1.40 -14.80
CA ARG A 316 24.02 -1.94 -15.33
C ARG A 316 24.13 -3.45 -15.09
N TRP A 317 23.84 -3.93 -13.88
CA TRP A 317 23.91 -5.35 -13.59
C TRP A 317 22.90 -6.18 -14.42
N LEU A 318 21.67 -5.70 -14.57
CA LEU A 318 20.62 -6.33 -15.39
C LEU A 318 21.02 -6.49 -16.87
N MET A 319 21.85 -5.58 -17.37
CA MET A 319 22.37 -5.57 -18.75
C MET A 319 23.70 -6.29 -18.92
N THR A 320 24.45 -6.52 -17.84
CA THR A 320 25.70 -7.29 -17.92
C THR A 320 25.43 -8.77 -18.06
N ALA A 321 26.11 -9.42 -19.01
CA ALA A 321 26.01 -10.86 -19.17
C ALA A 321 26.64 -11.56 -17.95
N GLN A 322 25.88 -12.44 -17.30
CA GLN A 322 26.33 -13.19 -16.13
C GLN A 322 26.46 -14.67 -16.49
N PRO A 323 27.48 -15.39 -16.00
CA PRO A 323 27.54 -16.83 -16.19
C PRO A 323 26.33 -17.49 -15.52
N SER A 324 25.65 -18.40 -16.23
CA SER A 324 24.38 -19.03 -15.81
C SER A 324 24.48 -19.68 -14.42
N HIS A 325 25.62 -20.27 -14.06
CA HIS A 325 25.88 -20.80 -12.72
C HIS A 325 25.98 -19.74 -11.60
N ALA A 326 26.39 -18.50 -11.89
CA ALA A 326 26.45 -17.45 -10.87
C ALA A 326 25.06 -16.93 -10.48
N LEU A 327 24.10 -16.94 -11.42
CA LEU A 327 22.71 -16.58 -11.14
C LEU A 327 22.00 -17.67 -10.33
N ALA A 328 22.37 -18.94 -10.51
CA ALA A 328 21.81 -20.06 -9.76
C ALA A 328 22.52 -20.36 -8.44
N SER A 329 23.79 -19.94 -8.23
CA SER A 329 24.55 -20.25 -6.99
C SER A 329 24.77 -19.04 -6.07
N LYS A 330 24.90 -17.81 -6.59
CA LYS A 330 25.14 -16.61 -5.76
C LYS A 330 23.88 -15.95 -5.21
N PHE A 331 22.70 -16.26 -5.75
CA PHE A 331 21.44 -15.76 -5.21
C PHE A 331 21.06 -16.43 -3.88
N TRP A 332 21.58 -17.64 -3.64
CA TRP A 332 21.19 -18.49 -2.51
C TRP A 332 22.25 -18.58 -1.40
N MET A 333 23.47 -18.09 -1.64
CA MET A 333 24.48 -17.95 -0.60
C MET A 333 24.21 -16.67 0.21
N ILE A 334 23.49 -16.82 1.32
CA ILE A 334 23.46 -15.82 2.40
C ILE A 334 24.88 -15.76 2.97
N THR A 335 25.67 -14.77 2.58
CA THR A 335 26.87 -14.45 3.37
C THR A 335 26.39 -13.86 4.69
N ASN A 336 26.50 -14.65 5.77
CA ASN A 336 26.40 -14.19 7.16
C ASN A 336 27.57 -13.25 7.50
N GLU A 337 27.76 -12.18 6.74
CA GLU A 337 28.64 -11.06 7.12
C GLU A 337 27.77 -9.94 7.67
N GLY A 338 27.26 -10.19 8.87
CA GLY A 338 26.47 -9.26 9.66
C GLY A 338 26.46 -9.60 11.15
N GLU A 339 27.24 -10.58 11.59
CA GLU A 339 27.60 -10.74 13.00
C GLU A 339 28.85 -9.90 13.27
N VAL A 340 28.61 -8.78 13.95
CA VAL A 340 29.53 -8.06 14.85
C VAL A 340 31.02 -8.21 14.48
N GLY A 341 31.45 -7.42 13.50
CA GLY A 341 32.85 -7.01 13.39
C GLY A 341 33.18 -6.08 14.55
N GLY A 342 33.57 -6.66 15.68
CA GLY A 342 34.27 -5.94 16.73
C GLY A 342 35.64 -5.52 16.22
N ASP A 343 35.90 -4.22 16.26
CA ASP A 343 37.22 -3.64 16.01
C ASP A 343 38.28 -4.33 16.88
N GLY A 344 39.21 -5.01 16.21
CA GLY A 344 40.43 -5.51 16.79
C GLY A 344 41.58 -4.57 16.47
N GLN A 345 42.08 -3.94 17.54
CA GLN A 345 43.45 -3.41 17.71
C GLN A 345 43.74 -2.00 17.18
N ASP A 346 43.59 -1.01 18.06
CA ASP A 346 44.74 -0.15 18.39
C ASP A 346 44.58 0.49 19.78
N SER A 347 45.15 -0.15 20.81
CA SER A 347 45.65 0.53 22.01
C SER A 347 46.37 -0.48 22.92
N ARG A 348 47.70 -0.34 22.98
CA ARG A 348 48.59 -0.94 23.99
C ARG A 348 48.31 -0.34 25.38
N GLN A 349 48.63 -1.15 26.40
CA GLN A 349 48.90 -0.75 27.81
C GLN A 349 47.65 -0.29 28.60
N GLU A 350 47.21 -0.90 29.70
CA GLU A 350 47.90 -1.25 30.95
C GLU A 350 47.05 -2.22 31.82
N LYS A 351 47.77 -3.12 32.53
CA LYS A 351 47.62 -3.60 33.94
C LYS A 351 46.29 -4.21 34.49
N GLN A 352 46.46 -5.41 35.07
CA GLN A 352 46.15 -5.82 36.48
C GLN A 352 44.89 -5.20 37.13
N ASP A 353 43.91 -5.93 37.68
CA ASP A 353 44.02 -6.95 38.74
C ASP A 353 42.64 -7.60 39.02
N SER A 354 42.71 -8.78 39.66
CA SER A 354 41.83 -9.32 40.72
C SER A 354 40.33 -9.62 40.50
N SER A 355 40.03 -10.92 40.50
CA SER A 355 39.13 -11.66 41.43
C SER A 355 37.75 -11.10 41.84
N SER A 356 36.73 -11.95 41.67
CA SER A 356 36.00 -12.69 42.75
C SER A 356 34.47 -12.76 42.56
N ASP A 357 33.97 -13.92 42.99
CA ASP A 357 32.63 -14.20 43.50
C ASP A 357 31.51 -14.66 42.55
N ALA A 358 31.39 -16.00 42.56
CA ALA A 358 30.18 -16.77 42.37
C ALA A 358 29.08 -16.38 43.36
N HIS A 359 27.80 -16.55 43.00
CA HIS A 359 26.94 -17.57 43.61
C HIS A 359 25.51 -17.60 43.05
N SER A 360 25.05 -18.85 42.88
CA SER A 360 23.68 -19.34 43.08
C SER A 360 22.64 -19.12 41.97
N LEU A 361 21.77 -20.07 41.61
CA LEU A 361 21.60 -21.49 41.95
C LEU A 361 20.57 -22.02 40.94
N ARG A 362 20.83 -23.20 40.38
CA ARG A 362 19.86 -24.10 39.74
C ARG A 362 19.23 -24.96 40.84
N GLU A 363 17.94 -25.25 40.69
CA GLU A 363 17.24 -26.47 41.12
C GLU A 363 16.00 -26.57 40.21
N ASP A 364 15.40 -27.69 39.81
CA ASP A 364 15.73 -29.11 39.69
C ASP A 364 14.51 -29.72 38.93
N ILE A 365 14.69 -30.50 37.86
CA ILE A 365 14.59 -31.98 37.82
C ILE A 365 13.17 -32.52 38.13
N ASN A 366 12.47 -33.15 37.16
CA ASN A 366 12.56 -34.60 36.93
C ASN A 366 11.61 -35.16 35.83
N ASP A 367 12.13 -36.22 35.20
CA ASP A 367 11.59 -37.04 34.12
C ASP A 367 10.73 -38.24 34.58
N ALA A 368 10.12 -38.87 33.56
CA ALA A 368 9.93 -40.32 33.36
C ALA A 368 8.55 -40.94 33.63
N TYR A 369 7.93 -41.56 32.60
CA TYR A 369 8.05 -43.01 32.34
C TYR A 369 7.36 -43.48 31.05
N PHE A 370 7.90 -44.58 30.50
CA PHE A 370 7.66 -45.28 29.22
C PHE A 370 6.36 -46.08 29.10
N GLY A 371 5.98 -46.42 27.85
CA GLY A 371 5.11 -47.57 27.53
C GLY A 371 4.86 -47.77 26.03
N SER A 372 5.60 -48.68 25.41
CA SER A 372 5.41 -49.25 24.07
C SER A 372 4.36 -50.36 24.07
N ASP A 373 3.64 -50.59 22.95
CA ASP A 373 3.31 -51.94 22.44
C ASP A 373 2.64 -51.95 21.05
N GLN A 374 2.77 -53.10 20.40
CA GLN A 374 2.67 -53.44 18.96
C GLN A 374 1.24 -53.60 18.37
N GLU A 375 1.17 -53.56 17.03
CA GLU A 375 0.01 -53.87 16.15
C GLU A 375 -0.57 -55.30 16.30
N PRO A 376 -1.79 -55.53 15.76
CA PRO A 376 -1.88 -56.38 14.55
C PRO A 376 -2.96 -55.98 13.51
N SER A 377 -2.65 -56.19 12.22
CA SER A 377 -3.56 -56.21 11.03
C SER A 377 -4.46 -57.48 10.96
N PRO A 378 -5.61 -57.55 10.22
CA PRO A 378 -5.67 -57.83 8.75
C PRO A 378 -7.03 -57.41 8.05
N PRO A 379 -7.50 -57.95 6.88
CA PRO A 379 -6.87 -58.39 5.62
C PRO A 379 -7.40 -57.66 4.33
N ALA A 380 -6.79 -57.96 3.19
CA ALA A 380 -7.07 -57.43 1.84
C ALA A 380 -8.18 -58.17 1.06
N THR A 381 -8.88 -57.46 0.14
CA THR A 381 -9.02 -57.75 -1.32
C THR A 381 -10.25 -57.06 -1.95
N ALA A 382 -10.05 -56.26 -3.01
CA ALA A 382 -10.78 -56.24 -4.29
C ALA A 382 -10.37 -55.02 -5.15
N GLU A 383 -10.17 -55.26 -6.45
CA GLU A 383 -9.34 -54.48 -7.37
C GLU A 383 -10.09 -53.41 -8.22
N SER A 384 -9.27 -52.49 -8.76
CA SER A 384 -9.41 -51.68 -10.00
C SER A 384 -10.31 -50.43 -9.96
N SER A 385 -9.88 -49.21 -10.34
CA SER A 385 -8.95 -48.76 -11.40
C SER A 385 -8.43 -47.32 -11.11
N PRO A 386 -7.35 -46.83 -11.77
CA PRO A 386 -6.43 -45.87 -11.17
C PRO A 386 -6.84 -44.41 -11.30
N VAL A 387 -6.86 -43.73 -10.16
CA VAL A 387 -6.78 -42.28 -10.03
C VAL A 387 -5.32 -41.89 -10.14
N THR A 388 -4.95 -41.09 -11.15
CA THR A 388 -3.67 -40.38 -11.15
C THR A 388 -3.73 -39.25 -10.13
N SER A 389 -3.51 -39.59 -8.86
CA SER A 389 -3.09 -38.67 -7.82
C SER A 389 -1.59 -38.82 -7.68
N ASP A 390 -0.83 -37.91 -8.28
CA ASP A 390 0.60 -37.80 -7.98
C ASP A 390 0.92 -36.42 -7.42
N ALA A 391 1.29 -36.46 -6.15
CA ALA A 391 2.19 -35.59 -5.41
C ALA A 391 2.08 -34.07 -5.64
N GLY A 392 1.32 -33.43 -4.75
CA GLY A 392 1.62 -32.06 -4.33
C GLY A 392 2.97 -31.98 -3.61
N SER A 393 3.54 -30.76 -3.61
CA SER A 393 4.76 -30.36 -2.90
C SER A 393 6.12 -30.69 -3.53
N ALA A 394 6.34 -30.26 -4.78
CA ALA A 394 7.67 -30.25 -5.40
C ALA A 394 7.91 -29.03 -6.34
N VAL A 395 7.45 -27.83 -5.99
CA VAL A 395 7.49 -26.65 -6.91
C VAL A 395 8.62 -25.65 -6.61
N VAL A 396 9.45 -25.86 -5.58
CA VAL A 396 10.63 -24.98 -5.34
C VAL A 396 11.90 -25.48 -6.06
N GLN A 397 11.88 -26.64 -6.74
CA GLN A 397 13.05 -27.11 -7.47
C GLN A 397 13.16 -26.50 -8.87
N MET A 398 14.29 -25.82 -9.08
CA MET A 398 14.78 -25.19 -10.32
C MET A 398 14.06 -23.90 -10.71
N GLY A 399 14.55 -22.79 -10.16
CA GLY A 399 14.32 -21.46 -10.73
C GLY A 399 14.71 -21.43 -12.21
N TYR A 400 14.06 -20.57 -12.99
CA TYR A 400 14.12 -20.46 -14.46
C TYR A 400 15.53 -20.38 -15.11
N PHE A 401 16.59 -20.27 -14.30
CA PHE A 401 17.93 -20.67 -14.70
C PHE A 401 18.09 -22.20 -14.59
N ALA A 402 17.18 -22.97 -15.19
CA ALA A 402 17.60 -24.26 -15.73
C ALA A 402 18.80 -23.94 -16.63
N VAL A 403 19.94 -24.56 -16.33
CA VAL A 403 21.26 -24.28 -16.92
C VAL A 403 21.12 -24.10 -18.43
N ARG A 404 21.00 -22.84 -18.88
CA ARG A 404 21.23 -22.50 -20.28
C ARG A 404 22.73 -22.35 -20.41
N ASP A 405 23.31 -23.10 -21.35
CA ASP A 405 24.73 -22.99 -21.67
C ASP A 405 25.01 -21.57 -22.18
N GLY A 406 25.89 -20.86 -21.48
CA GLY A 406 26.36 -19.52 -21.86
C GLY A 406 25.97 -18.38 -20.90
N PRO A 407 26.61 -17.21 -21.04
CA PRO A 407 26.32 -16.05 -20.21
C PRO A 407 24.98 -15.44 -20.65
N THR A 408 24.03 -15.33 -19.71
CA THR A 408 22.71 -14.73 -19.97
C THR A 408 22.60 -13.38 -19.28
N GLN A 409 22.01 -12.40 -19.95
CA GLN A 409 21.66 -11.11 -19.34
C GLN A 409 20.35 -11.29 -18.57
N PRO A 410 20.28 -10.94 -17.27
CA PRO A 410 19.05 -11.09 -16.48
C PRO A 410 17.82 -10.46 -17.13
N LEU A 411 17.96 -9.27 -17.71
CA LEU A 411 16.84 -8.57 -18.36
C LEU A 411 16.38 -9.28 -19.63
N SER A 412 17.31 -9.83 -20.42
CA SER A 412 16.96 -10.60 -21.63
C SER A 412 16.17 -11.86 -21.29
N SER A 413 16.58 -12.59 -20.24
CA SER A 413 15.85 -13.76 -19.74
C SER A 413 14.44 -13.41 -19.27
N LEU A 414 14.27 -12.25 -18.61
CA LEU A 414 12.96 -11.76 -18.19
C LEU A 414 12.06 -11.42 -19.39
N VAL A 415 12.59 -10.69 -20.39
CA VAL A 415 11.83 -10.34 -21.60
C VAL A 415 11.38 -11.60 -22.35
N LEU A 416 12.25 -12.60 -22.44
CA LEU A 416 11.92 -13.88 -23.07
C LEU A 416 10.79 -14.60 -22.31
N TYR A 417 10.91 -14.72 -20.99
CA TYR A 417 9.87 -15.32 -20.15
C TYR A 417 8.53 -14.61 -20.30
N LEU A 418 8.53 -13.27 -20.24
CA LEU A 418 7.31 -12.47 -20.39
C LEU A 418 6.66 -12.72 -21.76
N THR A 419 7.45 -12.75 -22.83
CA THR A 419 6.94 -12.89 -24.20
C THR A 419 6.47 -14.32 -24.48
N GLU A 420 7.24 -15.34 -24.11
CA GLU A 420 6.95 -16.74 -24.45
C GLU A 420 5.99 -17.41 -23.47
N SER A 421 6.01 -17.03 -22.19
CA SER A 421 5.25 -17.71 -21.13
C SER A 421 4.10 -16.89 -20.56
N VAL A 422 4.20 -15.55 -20.50
CA VAL A 422 3.14 -14.72 -19.91
C VAL A 422 2.14 -14.24 -20.95
N LEU A 423 2.61 -13.74 -22.09
CA LEU A 423 1.74 -13.24 -23.15
C LEU A 423 0.97 -14.35 -23.90
N VAL A 424 1.33 -15.62 -23.69
CA VAL A 424 0.66 -16.78 -24.27
C VAL A 424 -0.25 -17.44 -23.23
N GLY A 425 -1.57 -17.41 -23.43
CA GLY A 425 -2.52 -18.28 -22.72
C GLY A 425 -2.80 -17.95 -21.25
N LYS A 426 -2.38 -16.78 -20.72
CA LYS A 426 -2.71 -16.36 -19.34
C LYS A 426 -3.97 -15.47 -19.27
N ARG A 427 -4.55 -15.38 -18.07
CA ARG A 427 -5.67 -14.50 -17.73
C ARG A 427 -5.33 -13.02 -17.98
N VAL A 428 -6.35 -12.20 -18.27
CA VAL A 428 -6.20 -10.77 -18.60
C VAL A 428 -5.42 -9.96 -17.55
N SER A 429 -5.59 -10.25 -16.25
CA SER A 429 -4.81 -9.58 -15.20
C SER A 429 -3.31 -9.86 -15.29
N ALA A 430 -2.92 -11.10 -15.59
CA ALA A 430 -1.52 -11.47 -15.79
C ALA A 430 -0.95 -10.84 -17.07
N LEU A 431 -1.71 -10.85 -18.17
CA LEU A 431 -1.33 -10.17 -19.41
C LEU A 431 -1.10 -8.67 -19.19
N SER A 432 -2.01 -8.01 -18.45
CA SER A 432 -1.91 -6.58 -18.17
C SER A 432 -0.65 -6.21 -17.38
N VAL A 433 -0.26 -7.02 -16.40
CA VAL A 433 0.95 -6.75 -15.61
C VAL A 433 2.20 -7.15 -16.39
N GLY A 434 2.16 -8.26 -17.15
CA GLY A 434 3.25 -8.65 -18.04
C GLY A 434 3.60 -7.56 -19.06
N LEU A 435 2.60 -6.93 -19.68
CA LEU A 435 2.80 -5.77 -20.57
C LEU A 435 3.39 -4.56 -19.82
N ALA A 436 3.03 -4.36 -18.55
CA ALA A 436 3.63 -3.31 -17.72
C ALA A 436 5.11 -3.59 -17.43
N CYS A 437 5.46 -4.82 -17.07
CA CYS A 437 6.86 -5.24 -16.91
C CYS A 437 7.66 -5.03 -18.20
N LEU A 438 7.10 -5.44 -19.35
CA LEU A 438 7.72 -5.21 -20.66
C LEU A 438 7.90 -3.72 -20.98
N THR A 439 6.96 -2.86 -20.54
CA THR A 439 7.09 -1.40 -20.68
C THR A 439 8.32 -0.89 -19.94
N SER A 440 8.53 -1.36 -18.70
CA SER A 440 9.71 -1.01 -17.91
C SER A 440 11.00 -1.58 -18.52
N CYS A 441 10.96 -2.81 -19.07
CA CYS A 441 12.10 -3.37 -19.82
C CYS A 441 12.43 -2.56 -21.08
N ALA A 442 11.42 -2.09 -21.82
CA ALA A 442 11.59 -1.30 -23.03
C ALA A 442 12.23 0.07 -22.74
N ASP A 443 11.95 0.67 -21.58
CA ASP A 443 12.58 1.94 -21.18
C ASP A 443 14.06 1.77 -20.81
N LEU A 444 14.41 0.61 -20.24
CA LEU A 444 15.78 0.28 -19.82
C LEU A 444 16.66 -0.15 -20.99
N ALA A 445 16.14 -0.99 -21.88
CA ALA A 445 16.88 -1.60 -22.98
C ALA A 445 15.94 -1.93 -24.17
N PRO A 446 15.58 -0.95 -24.99
CA PRO A 446 14.69 -1.16 -26.14
C PRO A 446 15.28 -2.15 -27.17
N SER A 447 16.61 -2.31 -27.23
CA SER A 447 17.28 -3.28 -28.10
C SER A 447 16.89 -4.74 -27.84
N LEU A 448 16.35 -5.05 -26.64
CA LEU A 448 15.86 -6.39 -26.30
C LEU A 448 14.49 -6.71 -26.90
N LEU A 449 13.78 -5.73 -27.47
CA LEU A 449 12.49 -5.88 -28.11
C LEU A 449 12.60 -5.58 -29.62
N PRO A 450 13.22 -6.49 -30.41
CA PRO A 450 13.54 -6.22 -31.81
C PRO A 450 12.33 -6.25 -32.76
N SER A 451 11.17 -6.76 -32.33
CA SER A 451 9.97 -6.84 -33.17
C SER A 451 8.71 -6.49 -32.38
N LEU A 452 7.72 -5.87 -33.05
CA LEU A 452 6.41 -5.57 -32.44
C LEU A 452 5.39 -6.71 -32.58
N SER A 453 5.68 -7.72 -33.40
CA SER A 453 4.75 -8.81 -33.70
C SER A 453 4.11 -9.48 -32.48
N PRO A 454 4.79 -9.69 -31.35
CA PRO A 454 4.17 -10.30 -30.16
C PRO A 454 3.22 -9.37 -29.42
N TYR A 455 3.32 -8.05 -29.66
CA TYR A 455 2.63 -7.02 -28.89
C TYR A 455 1.44 -6.40 -29.64
N LEU A 456 1.48 -6.38 -30.97
CA LEU A 456 0.41 -5.85 -31.82
C LEU A 456 -0.97 -6.49 -31.59
N PRO A 457 -1.11 -7.80 -31.31
CA PRO A 457 -2.43 -8.39 -31.03
C PRO A 457 -3.18 -7.71 -29.87
N PHE A 458 -2.45 -7.11 -28.93
CA PHE A 458 -3.05 -6.45 -27.75
C PHE A 458 -3.64 -5.07 -28.06
N THR A 459 -3.28 -4.43 -29.17
CA THR A 459 -3.84 -3.12 -29.56
C THR A 459 -5.28 -3.22 -30.05
N VAL A 460 -5.68 -4.39 -30.56
CA VAL A 460 -7.04 -4.68 -31.07
C VAL A 460 -7.84 -5.57 -30.09
N HIS A 461 -7.25 -5.97 -28.96
CA HIS A 461 -7.87 -6.88 -27.99
C HIS A 461 -9.16 -6.31 -27.38
N PRO A 462 -10.25 -7.09 -27.19
CA PRO A 462 -11.54 -6.56 -26.71
C PRO A 462 -11.48 -5.86 -25.34
N ASP A 463 -10.58 -6.28 -24.46
CA ASP A 463 -10.37 -5.65 -23.16
C ASP A 463 -9.63 -4.28 -23.28
N PRO A 464 -10.25 -3.16 -22.85
CA PRO A 464 -9.67 -1.82 -22.96
C PRO A 464 -8.39 -1.63 -22.12
N LYS A 465 -8.22 -2.37 -21.02
CA LYS A 465 -7.03 -2.33 -20.18
C LYS A 465 -5.81 -2.89 -20.93
N LEU A 466 -6.00 -3.95 -21.72
CA LEU A 466 -4.92 -4.51 -22.53
C LEU A 466 -4.52 -3.57 -23.68
N LYS A 467 -5.48 -2.98 -24.38
CA LYS A 467 -5.20 -1.93 -25.38
C LYS A 467 -4.42 -0.75 -24.78
N SER A 468 -4.83 -0.32 -23.59
CA SER A 468 -4.19 0.76 -22.84
C SER A 468 -2.74 0.42 -22.48
N ARG A 469 -2.50 -0.80 -21.98
CA ARG A 469 -1.16 -1.27 -21.61
C ARG A 469 -0.26 -1.45 -22.84
N SER A 470 -0.78 -1.97 -23.95
CA SER A 470 -0.02 -2.08 -25.20
C SER A 470 0.31 -0.72 -25.79
N ALA A 471 -0.62 0.24 -25.78
CA ALA A 471 -0.33 1.61 -26.22
C ALA A 471 0.78 2.25 -25.38
N LYS A 472 0.76 2.04 -24.06
CA LYS A 472 1.84 2.54 -23.19
C LYS A 472 3.19 1.91 -23.52
N LEU A 473 3.24 0.59 -23.72
CA LEU A 473 4.43 -0.13 -24.15
C LEU A 473 4.99 0.44 -25.45
N LEU A 474 4.14 0.59 -26.47
CA LEU A 474 4.54 1.13 -27.78
C LEU A 474 5.07 2.56 -27.68
N ALA A 475 4.42 3.43 -26.88
CA ALA A 475 4.87 4.80 -26.68
C ALA A 475 6.23 4.87 -25.97
N VAL A 476 6.43 4.07 -24.92
CA VAL A 476 7.72 4.02 -24.20
C VAL A 476 8.82 3.46 -25.10
N LEU A 477 8.54 2.39 -25.84
CA LEU A 477 9.47 1.79 -26.79
C LEU A 477 9.85 2.79 -27.90
N LEU A 478 8.87 3.48 -28.49
CA LEU A 478 9.11 4.52 -29.51
C LEU A 478 10.02 5.63 -28.96
N ARG A 479 9.72 6.14 -27.76
CA ARG A 479 10.58 7.14 -27.09
C ARG A 479 11.99 6.61 -26.86
N ALA A 480 12.12 5.39 -26.36
CA ALA A 480 13.41 4.79 -26.03
C ALA A 480 14.28 4.57 -27.28
N LEU A 481 13.70 4.07 -28.37
CA LEU A 481 14.37 3.89 -29.66
C LEU A 481 14.86 5.23 -30.26
N LEU A 482 14.02 6.27 -30.20
CA LEU A 482 14.41 7.61 -30.62
C LEU A 482 15.52 8.18 -29.74
N ARG A 483 15.49 7.91 -28.43
CA ARG A 483 16.54 8.36 -27.51
C ARG A 483 17.88 7.71 -27.79
N GLU A 484 17.90 6.39 -28.02
CA GLU A 484 19.14 5.65 -28.34
C GLU A 484 19.74 6.06 -29.67
N SER A 485 18.89 6.27 -30.68
CA SER A 485 19.29 6.73 -32.01
C SER A 485 19.53 8.24 -32.11
N ARG A 486 19.42 8.99 -31.00
CA ARG A 486 19.55 10.46 -30.97
C ARG A 486 18.61 11.16 -31.96
N GLY A 487 17.43 10.60 -32.19
CA GLY A 487 16.40 11.12 -33.09
C GLY A 487 16.55 10.69 -34.55
N GLU A 488 17.57 9.89 -34.88
CA GLU A 488 17.85 9.48 -36.27
C GLU A 488 17.10 8.20 -36.70
N ALA A 489 16.46 7.45 -35.78
CA ALA A 489 15.89 6.14 -36.10
C ALA A 489 14.84 6.19 -37.22
N SER A 490 15.29 5.91 -38.45
CA SER A 490 14.48 5.54 -39.61
C SER A 490 14.08 4.06 -39.58
N SER A 491 14.05 3.44 -38.40
CA SER A 491 13.76 2.02 -38.28
C SER A 491 12.27 1.77 -38.59
N PRO A 492 11.93 0.68 -39.30
CA PRO A 492 10.54 0.33 -39.59
C PRO A 492 9.71 0.20 -38.30
N LEU A 493 10.38 -0.15 -37.20
CA LEU A 493 9.81 -0.27 -35.87
C LEU A 493 9.17 1.03 -35.36
N VAL A 494 9.75 2.20 -35.67
CA VAL A 494 9.20 3.51 -35.26
C VAL A 494 7.90 3.79 -36.01
N SER A 495 7.87 3.57 -37.33
CA SER A 495 6.66 3.75 -38.14
C SER A 495 5.56 2.75 -37.76
N GLU A 496 5.91 1.48 -37.51
CA GLU A 496 4.94 0.46 -37.08
C GLU A 496 4.35 0.80 -35.70
N ALA A 497 5.17 1.25 -34.74
CA ALA A 497 4.69 1.67 -33.43
C ALA A 497 3.78 2.90 -33.52
N ALA A 498 4.11 3.89 -34.36
CA ALA A 498 3.28 5.07 -34.58
C ALA A 498 1.93 4.69 -35.22
N ALA A 499 1.93 3.85 -36.26
CA ALA A 499 0.71 3.37 -36.90
C ALA A 499 -0.19 2.57 -35.93
N ALA A 500 0.42 1.74 -35.08
CA ALA A 500 -0.29 1.00 -34.04
C ALA A 500 -0.85 1.93 -32.95
N LEU A 501 -0.17 3.01 -32.58
CA LEU A 501 -0.70 4.02 -31.66
C LEU A 501 -1.88 4.80 -32.26
N HIS A 502 -1.79 5.13 -33.55
CA HIS A 502 -2.87 5.78 -34.28
C HIS A 502 -4.15 4.93 -34.26
N SER A 503 -4.04 3.61 -34.49
CA SER A 503 -5.22 2.72 -34.46
C SER A 503 -5.89 2.67 -33.09
N VAL A 504 -5.12 2.70 -32.00
CA VAL A 504 -5.67 2.74 -30.63
C VAL A 504 -6.25 4.11 -30.28
N LEU A 505 -5.71 5.20 -30.83
CA LEU A 505 -6.25 6.56 -30.64
C LEU A 505 -7.65 6.71 -31.24
N THR A 506 -7.93 6.02 -32.35
CA THR A 506 -9.24 6.01 -33.01
C THR A 506 -10.25 5.05 -32.37
N ASP A 507 -9.94 4.47 -31.21
CA ASP A 507 -10.84 3.54 -30.51
C ASP A 507 -12.10 4.25 -29.98
N SER A 508 -13.24 3.58 -30.07
CA SER A 508 -14.53 4.08 -29.57
C SER A 508 -14.59 4.28 -28.05
N SER A 509 -13.71 3.61 -27.28
CA SER A 509 -13.76 3.61 -25.83
C SER A 509 -13.10 4.86 -25.24
N PRO A 510 -13.81 5.67 -24.44
CA PRO A 510 -13.23 6.84 -23.79
C PRO A 510 -12.16 6.46 -22.74
N VAL A 511 -12.20 5.23 -22.21
CA VAL A 511 -11.19 4.70 -21.29
C VAL A 511 -9.87 4.48 -22.03
N VAL A 512 -9.94 3.96 -23.26
CA VAL A 512 -8.77 3.77 -24.13
C VAL A 512 -8.23 5.12 -24.56
N LEU A 513 -9.09 6.05 -25.02
CA LEU A 513 -8.68 7.41 -25.38
C LEU A 513 -7.92 8.09 -24.25
N LYS A 514 -8.42 8.01 -23.01
CA LYS A 514 -7.74 8.53 -21.82
C LYS A 514 -6.33 7.95 -21.66
N ALA A 515 -6.19 6.62 -21.74
CA ALA A 515 -4.90 5.96 -21.58
C ALA A 515 -3.92 6.21 -22.76
N VAL A 516 -4.45 6.35 -23.98
CA VAL A 516 -3.65 6.73 -25.15
C VAL A 516 -3.13 8.15 -24.99
N CYS A 517 -3.94 9.10 -24.49
CA CYS A 517 -3.47 10.45 -24.17
C CYS A 517 -2.28 10.43 -23.20
N GLU A 518 -2.34 9.61 -22.15
CA GLU A 518 -1.23 9.42 -21.21
C GLU A 518 0.02 8.78 -21.87
N SER A 519 -0.18 7.96 -22.91
CA SER A 519 0.88 7.31 -23.67
C SER A 519 1.52 8.29 -24.65
N LEU A 520 0.72 9.07 -25.37
CA LEU A 520 1.19 10.09 -26.31
C LEU A 520 2.04 11.18 -25.64
N ARG A 521 1.73 11.57 -24.39
CA ARG A 521 2.60 12.50 -23.62
C ARG A 521 4.02 11.98 -23.43
N ILE A 522 4.22 10.66 -23.44
CA ILE A 522 5.56 10.07 -23.32
C ILE A 522 6.34 10.24 -24.61
N CYS A 523 5.72 9.97 -25.76
CA CYS A 523 6.45 9.79 -27.01
C CYS A 523 6.40 10.99 -27.96
N LEU A 524 5.34 11.82 -27.92
CA LEU A 524 5.18 12.96 -28.83
C LEU A 524 6.33 13.98 -28.76
N PRO A 525 6.86 14.36 -27.57
CA PRO A 525 7.99 15.29 -27.51
C PRO A 525 9.23 14.80 -28.27
N SER A 526 9.58 13.52 -28.09
CA SER A 526 10.73 12.91 -28.77
C SER A 526 10.47 12.68 -30.26
N LEU A 527 9.24 12.31 -30.65
CA LEU A 527 8.88 12.08 -32.04
C LEU A 527 8.84 13.38 -32.85
N ALA A 528 8.32 14.47 -32.28
CA ALA A 528 8.30 15.78 -32.92
C ALA A 528 9.69 16.37 -33.14
N ALA A 529 10.65 16.05 -32.25
CA ALA A 529 12.05 16.48 -32.36
C ALA A 529 12.93 15.50 -33.20
N SER A 530 12.35 14.43 -33.73
CA SER A 530 13.09 13.41 -34.51
C SER A 530 13.23 13.77 -35.99
N SER A 531 13.88 12.89 -36.76
CA SER A 531 13.95 12.97 -38.23
C SER A 531 12.60 12.72 -38.92
N GLN A 532 11.56 12.28 -38.20
CA GLN A 532 10.23 11.94 -38.74
C GLN A 532 9.09 12.68 -38.01
N PRO A 533 9.08 14.04 -38.00
CA PRO A 533 8.03 14.81 -37.32
C PRO A 533 6.64 14.62 -37.94
N LYS A 534 6.56 14.12 -39.19
CA LYS A 534 5.30 13.77 -39.87
C LYS A 534 4.48 12.74 -39.10
N LEU A 535 5.14 11.74 -38.50
CA LEU A 535 4.45 10.74 -37.67
C LEU A 535 3.86 11.36 -36.40
N ALA A 536 4.49 12.40 -35.84
CA ALA A 536 3.91 13.14 -34.72
C ALA A 536 2.65 13.90 -35.15
N VAL A 537 2.65 14.48 -36.36
CA VAL A 537 1.48 15.16 -36.93
C VAL A 537 0.32 14.19 -37.12
N GLU A 538 0.58 13.01 -37.69
CA GLU A 538 -0.43 11.95 -37.87
C GLU A 538 -1.08 11.51 -36.54
N LEU A 539 -0.37 11.59 -35.42
CA LEU A 539 -0.92 11.29 -34.09
C LEU A 539 -1.66 12.48 -33.45
N VAL A 540 -1.32 13.72 -33.81
CA VAL A 540 -1.92 14.93 -33.25
C VAL A 540 -3.26 15.26 -33.93
N GLU A 541 -3.40 15.04 -35.23
CA GLU A 541 -4.65 15.35 -35.95
C GLU A 541 -5.88 14.60 -35.39
N PRO A 542 -5.85 13.27 -35.18
CA PRO A 542 -6.98 12.56 -34.59
C PRO A 542 -7.21 12.94 -33.13
N LEU A 543 -6.16 13.35 -32.41
CA LEU A 543 -6.26 13.84 -31.04
C LEU A 543 -7.07 15.14 -30.97
N LEU A 544 -6.86 16.08 -31.90
CA LEU A 544 -7.66 17.30 -32.00
C LEU A 544 -9.13 16.99 -32.32
N ALA A 545 -9.38 16.04 -33.23
CA ALA A 545 -10.73 15.61 -33.57
C ALA A 545 -11.45 14.93 -32.38
N ALA A 546 -10.72 14.18 -31.55
CA ALA A 546 -11.26 13.46 -30.40
C ALA A 546 -11.82 14.39 -29.30
N ALA A 547 -11.38 15.65 -29.25
CA ALA A 547 -11.82 16.64 -28.26
C ALA A 547 -13.33 16.92 -28.34
N SER A 548 -13.87 16.93 -29.58
CA SER A 548 -15.28 17.22 -29.84
C SER A 548 -16.17 15.98 -29.81
N SER A 549 -15.61 14.78 -30.04
CA SER A 549 -16.39 13.54 -30.17
C SER A 549 -16.59 12.77 -28.85
N SER A 550 -15.69 12.95 -27.88
CA SER A 550 -15.79 12.26 -26.60
C SER A 550 -16.87 12.88 -25.71
N SER A 551 -17.73 12.07 -25.10
CA SER A 551 -18.70 12.52 -24.08
C SER A 551 -18.16 12.40 -22.64
N TYR A 552 -17.00 11.76 -22.45
CA TYR A 552 -16.46 11.45 -21.12
C TYR A 552 -15.50 12.54 -20.63
N TRP A 553 -15.87 13.22 -19.54
CA TRP A 553 -15.14 14.38 -19.00
C TRP A 553 -13.65 14.08 -18.71
N LEU A 554 -13.32 12.90 -18.15
CA LEU A 554 -11.95 12.58 -17.79
C LEU A 554 -11.07 12.34 -19.03
N ALA A 555 -11.65 11.82 -20.12
CA ALA A 555 -10.93 11.71 -21.39
C ALA A 555 -10.63 13.10 -21.97
N LYS A 556 -11.58 14.04 -21.90
CA LYS A 556 -11.37 15.44 -22.29
C LYS A 556 -10.28 16.12 -21.43
N VAL A 557 -10.28 15.91 -20.12
CA VAL A 557 -9.22 16.43 -19.22
C VAL A 557 -7.84 15.90 -19.62
N GLU A 558 -7.72 14.59 -19.85
CA GLU A 558 -6.44 13.98 -20.21
C GLU A 558 -5.97 14.40 -21.60
N LEU A 559 -6.90 14.57 -22.55
CA LEU A 559 -6.63 15.14 -23.86
C LEU A 559 -6.07 16.57 -23.75
N LEU A 560 -6.74 17.44 -22.98
CA LEU A 560 -6.27 18.81 -22.75
C LEU A 560 -4.87 18.85 -22.12
N ARG A 561 -4.60 17.98 -21.14
CA ARG A 561 -3.27 17.82 -20.56
C ARG A 561 -2.24 17.37 -21.59
N THR A 562 -2.61 16.49 -22.51
CA THR A 562 -1.72 16.06 -23.59
C THR A 562 -1.43 17.18 -24.57
N LEU A 563 -2.47 17.95 -24.97
CA LEU A 563 -2.31 19.12 -25.83
C LEU A 563 -1.41 20.20 -25.19
N ALA A 564 -1.52 20.41 -23.88
CA ALA A 564 -0.70 21.36 -23.13
C ALA A 564 0.80 21.02 -23.10
N CYS A 565 1.14 19.73 -23.26
CA CYS A 565 2.52 19.25 -23.28
C CYS A 565 3.10 19.13 -24.71
N LEU A 566 2.37 19.55 -25.76
CA LEU A 566 2.87 19.44 -27.12
C LEU A 566 4.03 20.41 -27.38
N PRO A 567 5.11 19.98 -28.06
CA PRO A 567 6.17 20.88 -28.51
C PRO A 567 5.69 21.68 -29.71
N LEU A 568 4.86 22.71 -29.47
CA LEU A 568 4.20 23.48 -30.53
C LEU A 568 5.18 24.10 -31.53
N THR A 569 6.34 24.57 -31.10
CA THR A 569 7.38 25.11 -31.99
C THR A 569 7.93 24.08 -32.96
N ALA A 570 8.23 22.86 -32.50
CA ALA A 570 8.72 21.78 -33.37
C ALA A 570 7.62 21.30 -34.33
N LEU A 571 6.37 21.20 -33.85
CA LEU A 571 5.24 20.76 -34.66
C LEU A 571 4.77 21.82 -35.65
N ALA A 572 4.83 23.11 -35.33
CA ALA A 572 4.41 24.20 -36.21
C ALA A 572 5.21 24.24 -37.53
N LEU A 573 6.46 23.76 -37.53
CA LEU A 573 7.26 23.62 -38.75
C LEU A 573 6.66 22.59 -39.73
N SER A 574 6.00 21.55 -39.21
CA SER A 574 5.39 20.48 -40.01
C SER A 574 3.88 20.66 -40.20
N LEU A 575 3.21 21.32 -39.26
CA LEU A 575 1.77 21.63 -39.27
C LEU A 575 1.54 23.08 -38.81
N PRO A 576 1.68 24.08 -39.71
CA PRO A 576 1.58 25.50 -39.35
C PRO A 576 0.20 25.93 -38.82
N SER A 577 -0.87 25.21 -39.19
CA SER A 577 -2.24 25.49 -38.75
C SER A 577 -2.53 25.01 -37.32
N LEU A 578 -1.62 24.26 -36.69
CA LEU A 578 -1.81 23.63 -35.39
C LEU A 578 -2.27 24.59 -34.28
N PRO A 579 -1.66 25.78 -34.08
CA PRO A 579 -2.09 26.69 -33.03
C PRO A 579 -3.54 27.17 -33.20
N HIS A 580 -3.94 27.44 -34.44
CA HIS A 580 -5.30 27.88 -34.75
C HIS A 580 -6.32 26.74 -34.55
N SER A 581 -5.99 25.54 -35.01
CA SER A 581 -6.82 24.34 -34.81
C SER A 581 -7.00 24.00 -33.34
N LEU A 582 -5.94 24.13 -32.53
CA LEU A 582 -6.00 23.87 -31.09
C LEU A 582 -6.96 24.83 -30.36
N LEU A 583 -6.90 26.12 -30.69
CA LEU A 583 -7.79 27.12 -30.09
C LEU A 583 -9.24 26.90 -30.52
N SER A 584 -9.48 26.73 -31.82
CA SER A 584 -10.83 26.64 -32.40
C SER A 584 -11.54 25.32 -32.13
N LEU A 585 -10.84 24.18 -32.18
CA LEU A 585 -11.44 22.85 -32.06
C LEU A 585 -11.43 22.30 -30.63
N CYS A 586 -10.54 22.81 -29.76
CA CYS A 586 -10.39 22.27 -28.40
C CYS A 586 -10.65 23.33 -27.33
N VAL A 587 -9.87 24.42 -27.29
CA VAL A 587 -9.91 25.36 -26.16
C VAL A 587 -11.25 26.11 -26.07
N PHE A 588 -11.71 26.74 -27.15
CA PHE A 588 -12.96 27.50 -27.12
C PHE A 588 -14.21 26.63 -26.88
N PRO A 589 -14.37 25.46 -27.53
CA PRO A 589 -15.50 24.59 -27.27
C PRO A 589 -15.53 24.05 -25.83
N LEU A 590 -14.36 23.69 -25.28
CA LEU A 590 -14.27 23.09 -23.94
C LEU A 590 -14.36 24.11 -22.80
N LEU A 591 -14.08 25.40 -23.07
CA LEU A 591 -14.39 26.49 -22.13
C LEU A 591 -15.90 26.64 -21.90
N GLY A 592 -16.71 26.32 -22.90
CA GLY A 592 -18.17 26.35 -22.83
C GLY A 592 -18.82 25.04 -22.34
N ASP A 593 -18.03 24.06 -21.88
CA ASP A 593 -18.56 22.76 -21.45
C ASP A 593 -19.30 22.88 -20.10
N THR A 594 -20.29 22.00 -19.92
CA THR A 594 -21.14 21.93 -18.72
C THR A 594 -20.39 21.44 -17.47
N ASP A 595 -19.28 20.70 -17.62
CA ASP A 595 -18.52 20.17 -16.50
C ASP A 595 -17.48 21.20 -16.00
N HIS A 596 -17.74 21.75 -14.81
CA HIS A 596 -16.86 22.73 -14.14
C HIS A 596 -15.40 22.26 -13.97
N ARG A 597 -15.13 20.94 -13.95
CA ARG A 597 -13.77 20.39 -13.83
C ARG A 597 -12.94 20.66 -15.09
N LEU A 598 -13.57 20.73 -16.26
CA LEU A 598 -12.91 21.05 -17.52
C LEU A 598 -12.50 22.53 -17.57
N ALA A 599 -13.41 23.42 -17.13
CA ALA A 599 -13.11 24.84 -16.99
C ALA A 599 -11.94 25.09 -16.02
N LEU A 600 -11.92 24.38 -14.89
CA LEU A 600 -10.80 24.43 -13.93
C LEU A 600 -9.48 24.00 -14.57
N CYS A 601 -9.48 22.91 -15.35
CA CYS A 601 -8.29 22.40 -16.04
C CYS A 601 -7.71 23.39 -17.07
N LEU A 602 -8.55 24.21 -17.70
CA LEU A 602 -8.12 25.25 -18.64
C LEU A 602 -7.65 26.54 -17.95
N SER A 603 -8.14 26.80 -16.74
CA SER A 603 -7.87 28.02 -15.97
C SER A 603 -6.64 27.95 -15.05
N LEU A 604 -6.20 26.75 -14.65
CA LEU A 604 -5.09 26.56 -13.73
C LEU A 604 -3.75 26.49 -14.50
N PRO A 605 -2.80 27.41 -14.26
CA PRO A 605 -1.45 27.25 -14.79
C PRO A 605 -0.74 26.19 -13.95
N SER A 606 -0.59 24.98 -14.47
CA SER A 606 0.27 23.97 -13.84
C SER A 606 1.76 24.33 -13.99
N ASP A 607 2.14 25.10 -15.01
CA ASP A 607 3.39 25.85 -15.14
C ASP A 607 3.16 27.07 -16.07
N PRO A 608 3.86 28.21 -15.90
CA PRO A 608 3.72 29.37 -16.79
C PRO A 608 4.10 29.07 -18.26
N GLU A 609 4.92 28.04 -18.50
CA GLU A 609 5.29 27.54 -19.83
C GLU A 609 4.31 26.51 -20.41
N THR A 610 3.39 25.94 -19.62
CA THR A 610 2.43 24.89 -20.08
C THR A 610 1.00 25.39 -20.24
N CYS A 611 0.75 26.68 -20.00
CA CYS A 611 -0.55 27.26 -20.30
C CYS A 611 -0.74 27.27 -21.83
N LEU A 612 -1.74 26.54 -22.32
CA LEU A 612 -2.10 26.51 -23.75
C LEU A 612 -2.29 27.93 -24.34
N LEU A 613 -2.76 28.86 -23.50
CA LEU A 613 -2.92 30.27 -23.87
C LEU A 613 -1.57 31.01 -23.94
N SER A 614 -0.62 30.76 -23.03
CA SER A 614 0.71 31.40 -23.07
C SER A 614 1.58 30.86 -24.20
N GLN A 615 1.52 29.56 -24.48
CA GLN A 615 2.25 28.95 -25.60
C GLN A 615 1.74 29.44 -26.96
N SER A 616 0.43 29.65 -27.11
CA SER A 616 -0.14 30.17 -28.36
C SER A 616 0.32 31.59 -28.69
N GLN A 617 0.50 32.45 -27.67
CA GLN A 617 0.93 33.84 -27.84
C GLN A 617 2.41 33.95 -28.26
N ASN A 618 3.26 33.03 -27.79
CA ASN A 618 4.70 33.02 -28.13
C ASN A 618 5.01 32.52 -29.54
N CYS A 619 4.08 31.83 -30.21
CA CYS A 619 4.26 31.37 -31.59
C CYS A 619 3.73 32.34 -32.66
N SER A 620 3.07 33.42 -32.26
CA SER A 620 2.47 34.44 -33.16
C SER A 620 3.41 35.62 -33.52
N CYS A 621 4.72 35.48 -33.32
CA CYS A 621 5.74 36.47 -33.70
C CYS A 621 6.55 36.01 -34.91
#